data_AF-A0A3C0AJ59-F1
#
_entry.id   AF-A0A3C0AJ59-F1
#
_cell.length_a   1.000
_cell.length_b   1.000
_cell.length_c   1.000
_cell.angle_alpha   90.00
_cell.angle_beta   90.00
_cell.angle_gamma   90.00
#
_symmetry.space_group_name_H-M   'P 1'
#
loop_
_entity.id
_entity.type
_entity.pdbx_description
1 polymer ?
#
loop_
_entity_poly.entity_id
_entity_poly.type
_entity_poly.pdbx_seq_one_letter_code
_entity_poly.pdbx_strand_id
1 'polypeptide(L)'
;GGRRAQPRPQKGESKRLSIDIPFHLAAVGGEHEISLQKGGTAERLTVKIPAGVDNGSVIRLSGQGNPGVHGGPAGDLLLTIKVGSHPYFKREGSNLLLEVPITLTEAALGAKVDVPTLTEGEVTVTIPAGTSSGSKLRLRGKGIIDQKSRQPGDQICAIKIVAPKALSDQAKALYEQLKDLPQESPRSKAW
;
A
#
# COMPACT_ATOMS: atom_id res chain seq x y z
N GLY A 1 -5.81 -51.40 -45.23
CA GLY A 1 -5.51 -51.17 -43.80
C GLY A 1 -5.47 -49.68 -43.53
N GLY A 2 -6.47 -49.13 -42.84
CA GLY A 2 -6.54 -47.69 -42.56
C GLY A 2 -5.56 -47.31 -41.46
N ARG A 3 -4.60 -46.42 -41.76
CA ARG A 3 -3.75 -45.78 -40.76
C ARG A 3 -4.65 -44.96 -39.82
N ARG A 4 -4.84 -45.42 -38.57
CA ARG A 4 -5.43 -44.59 -37.51
C ARG A 4 -4.53 -43.37 -37.31
N ALA A 5 -5.05 -42.19 -37.61
CA ALA A 5 -4.38 -40.94 -37.28
C ALA A 5 -4.18 -40.88 -35.76
N GLN A 6 -2.93 -40.72 -35.31
CA GLN A 6 -2.67 -40.53 -33.89
C GLN A 6 -3.30 -39.20 -33.44
N PRO A 7 -3.93 -39.17 -32.26
CA PRO A 7 -4.55 -37.95 -31.75
C PRO A 7 -3.49 -36.87 -31.49
N ARG A 8 -3.80 -35.63 -31.86
CA ARG A 8 -2.86 -34.50 -31.78
C ARG A 8 -2.64 -34.05 -30.32
N PRO A 9 -1.41 -33.64 -29.94
CA PRO A 9 -1.14 -32.98 -28.67
C PRO A 9 -2.00 -31.71 -28.53
N GLN A 10 -2.63 -31.51 -27.36
CA GLN A 10 -3.39 -30.29 -27.05
C GLN A 10 -2.99 -29.72 -25.70
N LYS A 11 -2.79 -28.40 -25.64
CA LYS A 11 -2.44 -27.69 -24.40
C LYS A 11 -3.60 -27.79 -23.40
N GLY A 12 -3.27 -28.01 -22.13
CA GLY A 12 -4.24 -28.01 -21.04
C GLY A 12 -4.87 -26.63 -20.80
N GLU A 13 -6.03 -26.62 -20.16
CA GLU A 13 -6.74 -25.37 -19.86
C GLU A 13 -6.00 -24.50 -18.84
N SER A 14 -6.12 -23.17 -19.01
CA SER A 14 -5.54 -22.23 -18.04
C SER A 14 -6.44 -22.06 -16.84
N LYS A 15 -5.85 -22.03 -15.64
CA LYS A 15 -6.55 -21.79 -14.38
C LYS A 15 -6.48 -20.31 -14.01
N ARG A 16 -7.50 -19.83 -13.31
CA ARG A 16 -7.54 -18.48 -12.72
C ARG A 16 -7.75 -18.61 -11.22
N LEU A 17 -6.93 -17.92 -10.44
CA LEU A 17 -7.04 -17.87 -8.98
C LEU A 17 -6.87 -16.43 -8.52
N SER A 18 -7.54 -16.05 -7.44
CA SER A 18 -7.25 -14.80 -6.74
C SER A 18 -6.47 -15.10 -5.47
N ILE A 19 -5.46 -14.30 -5.17
CA ILE A 19 -4.65 -14.43 -3.95
C ILE A 19 -4.62 -13.09 -3.22
N ASP A 20 -4.76 -13.14 -1.90
CA ASP A 20 -4.66 -11.97 -1.04
C ASP A 20 -3.22 -11.84 -0.55
N ILE A 21 -2.61 -10.68 -0.79
CA ILE A 21 -1.24 -10.39 -0.35
C ILE A 21 -1.21 -9.17 0.57
N PRO A 22 -0.29 -9.15 1.56
CA PRO A 22 -0.08 -7.98 2.40
C PRO A 22 0.34 -6.75 1.58
N PHE A 23 -0.08 -5.57 2.02
CA PHE A 23 0.29 -4.30 1.40
C PHE A 23 1.80 -4.13 1.22
N HIS A 24 2.58 -4.48 2.25
CA HIS A 24 4.03 -4.36 2.22
C HIS A 24 4.66 -5.21 1.11
N LEU A 25 4.19 -6.45 0.94
CA LEU A 25 4.65 -7.34 -0.13
C LEU A 25 4.27 -6.80 -1.51
N ALA A 26 3.07 -6.24 -1.68
CA ALA A 26 2.65 -5.63 -2.94
C ALA A 26 3.52 -4.43 -3.32
N ALA A 27 3.93 -3.64 -2.32
CA ALA A 27 4.68 -2.42 -2.51
C ALA A 27 6.18 -2.68 -2.76
N VAL A 28 6.82 -3.52 -1.94
CA VAL A 28 8.27 -3.78 -2.01
C VAL A 28 8.62 -4.95 -2.94
N GLY A 29 7.66 -5.86 -3.18
CA GLY A 29 7.90 -7.10 -3.90
C GLY A 29 8.57 -8.15 -3.01
N GLY A 30 8.60 -9.39 -3.49
CA GLY A 30 9.14 -10.51 -2.73
C GLY A 30 8.58 -11.85 -3.20
N GLU A 31 8.73 -12.86 -2.37
CA GLU A 31 8.16 -14.19 -2.61
C GLU A 31 6.91 -14.40 -1.77
N HIS A 32 5.94 -15.12 -2.34
CA HIS A 32 4.69 -15.48 -1.68
C HIS A 32 4.37 -16.94 -1.95
N GLU A 33 4.23 -17.74 -0.89
CA GLU A 33 3.84 -19.13 -1.00
C GLU A 33 2.31 -19.23 -1.10
N ILE A 34 1.83 -19.93 -2.13
CA ILE A 34 0.41 -20.23 -2.31
C ILE A 34 0.21 -21.74 -2.34
N SER A 35 -0.93 -22.20 -1.82
CA SER A 35 -1.29 -23.62 -1.86
C SER A 35 -2.33 -23.85 -2.97
N LEU A 36 -2.01 -24.74 -3.90
CA LEU A 36 -2.85 -25.07 -5.06
C LEU A 36 -3.37 -26.49 -4.94
N GLN A 37 -4.65 -26.68 -5.21
CA GLN A 37 -5.23 -28.01 -5.34
C GLN A 37 -5.01 -28.53 -6.78
N LYS A 38 -4.17 -29.56 -6.92
CA LYS A 38 -3.86 -30.21 -8.19
C LYS A 38 -4.13 -31.70 -8.07
N GLY A 39 -5.14 -32.19 -8.81
CA GLY A 39 -5.48 -33.62 -8.83
C GLY A 39 -5.89 -34.21 -7.47
N GLY A 40 -6.42 -33.39 -6.55
CA GLY A 40 -6.80 -33.83 -5.19
C GLY A 40 -5.70 -33.74 -4.14
N THR A 41 -4.49 -33.31 -4.53
CA THR A 41 -3.38 -33.02 -3.61
C THR A 41 -3.08 -31.52 -3.54
N ALA A 42 -2.76 -31.02 -2.34
CA ALA A 42 -2.30 -29.65 -2.13
C ALA A 42 -0.81 -29.54 -2.44
N GLU A 43 -0.45 -28.73 -3.44
CA GLU A 43 0.91 -28.42 -3.84
C GLU A 43 1.24 -26.98 -3.46
N ARG A 44 2.37 -26.76 -2.77
CA ARG A 44 2.86 -25.42 -2.42
C ARG A 44 3.67 -24.86 -3.58
N LEU A 45 3.37 -23.62 -3.97
CA LEU A 45 4.04 -22.92 -5.05
C LEU A 45 4.50 -21.56 -4.58
N THR A 46 5.80 -21.29 -4.72
CA THR A 46 6.38 -19.98 -4.46
C THR A 46 6.23 -19.09 -5.68
N VAL A 47 5.60 -17.93 -5.50
CA VAL A 47 5.33 -16.95 -6.54
C VAL A 47 6.13 -15.69 -6.28
N LYS A 48 6.90 -15.25 -7.27
CA LYS A 48 7.59 -13.95 -7.21
C LYS A 48 6.61 -12.82 -7.50
N ILE A 49 6.37 -11.98 -6.50
CA ILE A 49 5.56 -10.77 -6.60
C ILE A 49 6.48 -9.61 -6.98
N PRO A 50 6.30 -8.97 -8.15
CA PRO A 50 7.08 -7.80 -8.51
C PRO A 50 6.77 -6.61 -7.59
N ALA A 51 7.78 -5.81 -7.28
CA ALA A 51 7.61 -4.55 -6.56
C ALA A 51 6.60 -3.64 -7.27
N GLY A 52 5.81 -2.91 -6.47
CA GLY A 52 4.83 -1.96 -6.96
C GLY A 52 3.61 -2.56 -7.67
N VAL A 53 3.31 -3.84 -7.47
CA VAL A 53 2.13 -4.47 -8.08
C VAL A 53 0.85 -3.80 -7.59
N ASP A 54 -0.06 -3.49 -8.50
CA ASP A 54 -1.35 -2.89 -8.18
C ASP A 54 -2.40 -3.94 -7.81
N ASN A 55 -3.41 -3.53 -7.05
CA ASN A 55 -4.59 -4.35 -6.81
C ASN A 55 -5.30 -4.68 -8.13
N GLY A 56 -5.63 -5.96 -8.35
CA GLY A 56 -6.20 -6.47 -9.59
C GLY A 56 -5.18 -6.88 -10.66
N SER A 57 -3.88 -6.68 -10.42
CA SER A 57 -2.83 -7.13 -11.35
C SER A 57 -2.87 -8.65 -11.55
N VAL A 58 -2.51 -9.11 -12.74
CA VAL A 58 -2.50 -10.55 -13.07
C VAL A 58 -1.06 -11.02 -13.29
N ILE A 59 -0.63 -12.01 -12.50
CA ILE A 59 0.65 -12.70 -12.67
C ILE A 59 0.40 -14.03 -13.40
N ARG A 60 1.11 -14.26 -14.51
CA ARG A 60 1.02 -15.52 -15.27
C ARG A 60 2.16 -16.45 -14.89
N LEU A 61 1.79 -17.65 -14.44
CA LEU A 61 2.71 -18.77 -14.20
C LEU A 61 2.51 -19.81 -15.30
N SER A 62 3.42 -19.79 -16.28
CA SER A 62 3.36 -20.65 -17.46
C SER A 62 3.47 -22.12 -17.06
N GLY A 63 2.63 -22.98 -17.63
CA GLY A 63 2.68 -24.43 -17.39
C GLY A 63 2.16 -24.90 -16.02
N GLN A 64 1.61 -23.99 -15.19
CA GLN A 64 1.04 -24.31 -13.88
C GLN A 64 -0.49 -24.49 -13.89
N GLY A 65 -1.10 -24.57 -15.09
CA GLY A 65 -2.54 -24.82 -15.30
C GLY A 65 -2.89 -26.31 -15.30
N ASN A 66 -3.98 -26.68 -15.98
CA ASN A 66 -4.38 -28.08 -16.12
C ASN A 66 -3.39 -28.86 -17.00
N PRO A 67 -3.18 -30.18 -16.77
CA PRO A 67 -2.40 -31.02 -17.67
C PRO A 67 -2.96 -30.99 -19.09
N GLY A 68 -2.07 -31.01 -20.09
CA GLY A 68 -2.47 -31.20 -21.49
C GLY A 68 -2.82 -32.65 -21.81
N VAL A 69 -3.39 -32.87 -23.01
CA VAL A 69 -3.74 -34.21 -23.50
C VAL A 69 -2.85 -34.63 -24.67
N HIS A 70 -2.67 -35.94 -24.84
CA HIS A 70 -1.83 -36.55 -25.89
C HIS A 70 -0.40 -35.98 -25.93
N GLY A 71 0.22 -35.76 -24.77
CA GLY A 71 1.56 -35.19 -24.65
C GLY A 71 1.62 -33.67 -24.87
N GLY A 72 0.49 -32.97 -24.94
CA GLY A 72 0.45 -31.51 -24.97
C GLY A 72 0.89 -30.87 -23.65
N PRO A 73 1.42 -29.63 -23.68
CA PRO A 73 1.89 -28.94 -22.48
C PRO A 73 0.73 -28.60 -21.53
N ALA A 74 1.04 -28.39 -20.25
CA ALA A 74 0.06 -27.86 -19.31
C ALA A 74 -0.39 -26.44 -19.68
N GLY A 75 -1.59 -26.08 -19.23
CA GLY A 75 -2.12 -24.72 -19.26
C GLY A 75 -1.32 -23.74 -18.41
N ASP A 76 -1.74 -22.47 -18.37
CA ASP A 76 -1.11 -21.47 -17.50
C ASP A 76 -1.96 -21.23 -16.25
N LEU A 77 -1.34 -20.75 -15.17
CA LEU A 77 -2.05 -20.24 -14.00
C LEU A 77 -2.00 -18.71 -14.00
N LEU A 78 -3.17 -18.08 -13.99
CA LEU A 78 -3.33 -16.63 -13.92
C LEU A 78 -3.75 -16.25 -12.50
N LEU A 79 -2.87 -15.58 -11.77
CA LEU A 79 -3.08 -15.12 -10.41
C LEU A 79 -3.51 -13.66 -10.40
N THR A 80 -4.75 -13.39 -10.03
CA THR A 80 -5.23 -12.02 -9.76
C THR A 80 -4.85 -11.64 -8.34
N ILE A 81 -4.08 -10.56 -8.21
CA ILE A 81 -3.61 -10.05 -6.92
C ILE A 81 -4.70 -9.22 -6.24
N LYS A 82 -5.01 -9.54 -5.00
CA LYS A 82 -5.79 -8.68 -4.09
C LYS A 82 -4.86 -8.14 -3.02
N VAL A 83 -4.71 -6.82 -2.98
CA VAL A 83 -3.81 -6.16 -2.02
C VAL A 83 -4.60 -5.79 -0.77
N GLY A 84 -4.16 -6.30 0.39
CA GLY A 84 -4.73 -5.94 1.67
C GLY A 84 -4.50 -4.47 2.03
N SER A 85 -5.36 -3.91 2.89
CA SER A 85 -5.17 -2.56 3.44
C SER A 85 -3.99 -2.50 4.40
N HIS A 86 -3.37 -1.33 4.52
CA HIS A 86 -2.39 -1.04 5.57
C HIS A 86 -3.02 -0.15 6.66
N PRO A 87 -2.69 -0.33 7.95
CA PRO A 87 -3.28 0.45 9.04
C PRO A 87 -3.02 1.96 8.94
N TYR A 88 -1.89 2.36 8.37
CA TYR A 88 -1.46 3.78 8.33
C TYR A 88 -1.24 4.33 6.92
N PHE A 89 -0.95 3.47 5.94
CA PHE A 89 -0.54 3.91 4.60
C PHE A 89 -1.68 3.70 3.63
N LYS A 90 -1.98 4.73 2.83
CA LYS A 90 -2.89 4.63 1.70
C LYS A 90 -2.12 4.86 0.42
N ARG A 91 -2.21 3.93 -0.53
CA ARG A 91 -1.59 4.08 -1.85
C ARG A 91 -2.44 4.98 -2.74
N GLU A 92 -1.81 5.97 -3.37
CA GLU A 92 -2.39 6.83 -4.41
C GLU A 92 -1.45 6.86 -5.60
N GLY A 93 -1.70 5.96 -6.57
CA GLY A 93 -0.74 5.68 -7.65
C GLY A 93 0.56 5.11 -7.09
N SER A 94 1.68 5.79 -7.36
CA SER A 94 2.99 5.46 -6.80
C SER A 94 3.27 6.18 -5.48
N ASN A 95 2.41 7.09 -5.05
CA ASN A 95 2.60 7.82 -3.81
C ASN A 95 1.96 7.09 -2.62
N LEU A 96 2.49 7.35 -1.42
CA LEU A 96 1.93 6.89 -0.16
C LEU A 96 1.40 8.07 0.63
N LEU A 97 0.13 8.05 1.00
CA LEU A 97 -0.45 9.00 1.94
C LEU A 97 -0.35 8.44 3.36
N LEU A 98 0.20 9.25 4.27
CA LEU A 98 0.25 9.00 5.70
C LEU A 98 -0.40 10.19 6.41
N GLU A 99 -1.37 9.92 7.28
CA GLU A 99 -1.91 10.94 8.18
C GLU A 99 -0.98 11.07 9.40
N VAL A 100 -0.45 12.28 9.65
CA VAL A 100 0.45 12.55 10.76
C VAL A 100 -0.29 13.35 11.83
N PRO A 101 -0.73 12.71 12.92
CA PRO A 101 -1.37 13.40 14.02
C PRO A 101 -0.35 14.23 14.78
N ILE A 102 -0.65 15.52 14.99
CA ILE A 102 0.18 16.42 15.79
C ILE A 102 -0.69 17.18 16.80
N THR A 103 -0.06 17.66 17.86
CA THR A 103 -0.66 18.54 18.86
C THR A 103 -0.83 19.97 18.32
N LEU A 104 -1.70 20.75 18.97
CA LEU A 104 -1.87 22.17 18.65
C LEU A 104 -0.54 22.95 18.85
N THR A 105 0.23 22.60 19.87
CA THR A 105 1.51 23.25 20.18
C THR A 105 2.56 22.98 19.11
N GLU A 106 2.68 21.74 18.62
CA GLU A 106 3.59 21.40 17.53
C GLU A 106 3.21 22.13 16.23
N ALA A 107 1.91 22.26 15.97
CA ALA A 107 1.39 22.96 14.80
C ALA A 107 1.68 24.48 14.89
N ALA A 108 1.44 25.08 16.05
CA ALA A 108 1.60 26.51 16.28
C ALA A 108 3.08 26.94 16.35
N LEU A 109 3.91 26.20 17.09
CA LEU A 109 5.29 26.56 17.40
C LEU A 109 6.31 25.92 16.46
N GLY A 110 5.89 24.93 15.66
CA GLY A 110 6.76 24.07 14.89
C GLY A 110 7.33 22.95 15.75
N ALA A 111 7.75 21.87 15.09
CA ALA A 111 8.21 20.66 15.75
C ALA A 111 9.11 19.83 14.84
N LYS A 112 9.77 18.83 15.43
CA LYS A 112 10.35 17.71 14.70
C LYS A 112 9.62 16.46 15.15
N VAL A 113 9.04 15.73 14.21
CA VAL A 113 8.25 14.52 14.48
C VAL A 113 8.78 13.38 13.65
N ASP A 114 8.89 12.21 14.25
CA ASP A 114 9.29 10.99 13.55
C ASP A 114 8.07 10.37 12.88
N VAL A 115 8.20 10.04 11.60
CA VAL A 115 7.12 9.40 10.83
C VAL A 115 7.61 8.08 10.24
N PRO A 116 6.79 7.02 10.25
CA PRO A 116 7.16 5.76 9.64
C PRO A 116 7.24 5.92 8.11
N THR A 117 8.20 5.22 7.51
CA THR A 117 8.28 4.98 6.07
C THR A 117 8.08 3.50 5.80
N LEU A 118 7.79 3.15 4.55
CA LEU A 118 7.51 1.77 4.19
C LEU A 118 8.75 0.86 4.26
N THR A 119 9.94 1.37 3.93
CA THR A 119 11.14 0.57 3.71
C THR A 119 12.33 0.92 4.61
N GLU A 120 12.41 2.15 5.12
CA GLU A 120 13.61 2.67 5.78
C GLU A 120 13.43 2.91 7.28
N GLY A 121 12.32 2.46 7.86
CA GLY A 121 11.98 2.75 9.25
C GLY A 121 11.46 4.17 9.40
N GLU A 122 11.79 4.82 10.51
CA GLU A 122 11.29 6.17 10.82
C GLU A 122 12.21 7.25 10.27
N VAL A 123 11.62 8.37 9.83
CA VAL A 123 12.32 9.56 9.36
C VAL A 123 11.78 10.77 10.11
N THR A 124 12.69 11.60 10.63
CA THR A 124 12.33 12.87 11.28
C THR A 124 11.91 13.90 10.23
N VAL A 125 10.70 14.45 10.39
CA VAL A 125 10.15 15.53 9.57
C VAL A 125 10.07 16.80 10.39
N THR A 126 10.50 17.91 9.81
CA THR A 126 10.33 19.24 10.43
C THR A 126 8.96 19.81 10.06
N ILE A 127 8.13 20.06 11.06
CA ILE A 127 6.86 20.76 10.97
C ILE A 127 7.12 22.26 11.14
N PRO A 128 6.85 23.09 10.13
CA PRO A 128 6.96 24.55 10.27
C PRO A 128 5.98 25.11 11.31
N ALA A 129 6.36 26.21 11.97
CA ALA A 129 5.44 26.96 12.81
C ALA A 129 4.26 27.50 12.00
N GLY A 130 3.07 27.51 12.59
CA GLY A 130 1.82 27.90 11.92
C GLY A 130 1.27 26.87 10.92
N THR A 131 1.69 25.60 11.01
CA THR A 131 1.16 24.53 10.15
C THR A 131 -0.30 24.25 10.48
N SER A 132 -1.15 24.14 9.46
CA SER A 132 -2.58 23.82 9.60
C SER A 132 -2.89 22.37 9.21
N SER A 133 -4.01 21.84 9.72
CA SER A 133 -4.55 20.56 9.25
C SER A 133 -4.75 20.55 7.72
N GLY A 134 -4.44 19.43 7.08
CA GLY A 134 -4.48 19.26 5.63
C GLY A 134 -3.20 19.70 4.91
N SER A 135 -2.27 20.38 5.59
CA SER A 135 -0.94 20.66 5.05
C SER A 135 -0.24 19.35 4.64
N LYS A 136 0.45 19.37 3.50
CA LYS A 136 1.12 18.19 2.94
C LYS A 136 2.63 18.41 2.95
N LEU A 137 3.35 17.59 3.71
CA LEU A 137 4.81 17.53 3.68
C LEU A 137 5.23 16.33 2.84
N ARG A 138 6.21 16.54 1.95
CA ARG A 138 6.61 15.55 0.96
C ARG A 138 7.96 14.96 1.29
N LEU A 139 8.00 13.64 1.47
CA LEU A 139 9.22 12.85 1.57
C LEU A 139 9.52 12.23 0.21
N ARG A 140 10.49 12.84 -0.48
CA ARG A 140 10.84 12.46 -1.85
C ARG A 140 11.38 11.03 -1.92
N GLY A 141 10.89 10.24 -2.87
CA GLY A 141 11.38 8.89 -3.14
C GLY A 141 11.01 7.84 -2.09
N LYS A 142 10.14 8.18 -1.13
CA LYS A 142 9.67 7.27 -0.07
C LYS A 142 8.32 6.61 -0.38
N GLY A 143 7.85 6.73 -1.62
CA GLY A 143 6.65 6.07 -2.11
C GLY A 143 6.92 4.65 -2.62
N ILE A 144 6.04 4.17 -3.49
CA ILE A 144 6.11 2.87 -4.14
C ILE A 144 6.82 3.00 -5.49
N ILE A 145 7.59 1.98 -5.88
CA ILE A 145 8.22 1.91 -7.20
C ILE A 145 7.13 1.73 -8.27
N ASP A 146 7.10 2.61 -9.25
CA ASP A 146 6.26 2.45 -10.43
C ASP A 146 6.80 1.34 -11.34
N GLN A 147 5.93 0.42 -11.77
CA GLN A 147 6.36 -0.74 -12.57
C GLN A 147 6.86 -0.35 -13.97
N LYS A 148 6.37 0.76 -14.54
CA LYS A 148 6.69 1.17 -15.91
C LYS A 148 7.97 2.01 -15.96
N SER A 149 8.02 3.08 -15.18
CA SER A 149 9.13 4.03 -15.13
C SER A 149 10.29 3.57 -14.25
N ARG A 150 10.05 2.58 -13.36
CA ARG A 150 11.02 2.08 -12.37
C ARG A 150 11.48 3.15 -11.37
N GLN A 151 10.79 4.28 -11.30
CA GLN A 151 11.07 5.36 -10.36
C GLN A 151 10.18 5.21 -9.11
N PRO A 152 10.71 5.52 -7.91
CA PRO A 152 9.89 5.60 -6.71
C PRO A 152 8.98 6.83 -6.75
N GLY A 153 7.74 6.68 -6.26
CA GLY A 153 6.92 7.82 -5.89
C GLY A 153 7.37 8.47 -4.59
N ASP A 154 6.52 9.33 -4.05
CA ASP A 154 6.77 10.10 -2.82
C ASP A 154 5.84 9.64 -1.68
N GLN A 155 6.29 9.80 -0.43
CA GLN A 155 5.39 9.74 0.72
C GLN A 155 4.90 11.14 1.05
N ILE A 156 3.58 11.29 1.17
CA ILE A 156 2.88 12.53 1.47
C ILE A 156 2.36 12.42 2.90
N CYS A 157 2.95 13.20 3.79
CA CYS A 157 2.53 13.35 5.16
C CYS A 157 1.46 14.43 5.24
N ALA A 158 0.20 14.03 5.38
CA ALA A 158 -0.92 14.93 5.59
C ALA A 158 -1.08 15.21 7.08
N ILE A 159 -0.88 16.47 7.47
CA ILE A 159 -0.92 16.89 8.86
C ILE A 159 -2.36 16.93 9.37
N LYS A 160 -2.57 16.41 10.59
CA LYS A 160 -3.85 16.49 11.28
C LYS A 160 -3.64 16.93 12.72
N ILE A 161 -4.16 18.10 13.06
CA ILE A 161 -4.15 18.58 14.44
C ILE A 161 -5.20 17.80 15.23
N VAL A 162 -4.78 17.16 16.32
CA VAL A 162 -5.65 16.37 17.19
C VAL A 162 -5.82 17.08 18.53
N ALA A 163 -7.06 17.36 18.90
CA ALA A 163 -7.37 17.90 20.22
C ALA A 163 -7.21 16.83 21.32
N PRO A 164 -6.67 17.18 22.50
CA PRO A 164 -6.58 16.25 23.62
C PRO A 164 -7.97 15.83 24.10
N LYS A 165 -8.14 14.53 24.38
CA LYS A 165 -9.42 13.97 24.85
C LYS A 165 -9.79 14.40 26.28
N ALA A 166 -8.79 14.75 27.08
CA ALA A 166 -8.93 15.20 28.45
C ALA A 166 -7.88 16.28 28.74
N LEU A 167 -8.23 17.23 29.60
CA LEU A 167 -7.34 18.31 30.04
C LEU A 167 -7.23 18.24 31.57
N SER A 168 -6.02 18.42 32.10
CA SER A 168 -5.84 18.72 33.52
C SER A 168 -6.35 20.13 33.83
N ASP A 169 -6.61 20.43 35.11
CA ASP A 169 -7.04 21.77 35.52
C ASP A 169 -6.04 22.85 35.07
N GLN A 170 -4.75 22.56 35.16
CA GLN A 170 -3.69 23.45 34.67
C GLN A 170 -3.76 23.65 33.16
N ALA A 171 -3.90 22.58 32.37
CA ALA A 171 -3.99 22.70 30.92
C ALA A 171 -5.25 23.48 30.51
N LYS A 172 -6.38 23.22 31.17
CA LYS A 172 -7.64 23.95 30.96
C LYS A 172 -7.47 25.44 31.23
N ALA A 173 -6.83 25.82 32.33
CA ALA A 173 -6.54 27.22 32.64
C ALA A 173 -5.70 27.91 31.54
N LEU A 174 -4.69 27.22 30.99
CA LEU A 174 -3.88 27.74 29.88
C LEU A 174 -4.69 27.91 28.59
N TYR A 175 -5.62 26.98 28.29
CA TYR A 175 -6.50 27.10 27.14
C TYR A 175 -7.49 28.27 27.27
N GLU A 176 -8.02 28.55 28.47
CA GLU A 176 -8.86 29.74 28.70
C GLU A 176 -8.05 31.03 28.50
N GLN A 177 -6.82 31.10 29.02
CA GLN A 177 -5.94 32.24 28.76
C GLN A 177 -5.66 32.44 27.26
N LEU A 178 -5.42 31.36 26.53
CA LEU A 178 -5.19 31.42 25.08
C LEU A 178 -6.43 31.88 24.30
N LYS A 179 -7.61 31.50 24.76
CA LYS A 179 -8.92 31.87 24.19
C LYS A 179 -9.23 33.36 24.39
N ASP A 180 -8.79 33.95 25.50
CA ASP A 180 -9.01 35.37 25.79
C ASP A 180 -8.09 36.30 24.98
N LEU A 181 -7.01 35.77 24.38
CA LEU A 181 -6.15 36.52 23.49
C LEU A 181 -6.85 36.84 22.16
N PRO A 182 -6.55 37.98 21.51
CA PRO A 182 -7.07 38.30 20.19
C PRO A 182 -6.70 37.23 19.16
N GLN A 183 -7.70 36.61 18.54
CA GLN A 183 -7.53 35.54 17.56
C GLN A 183 -8.32 35.89 16.30
N GLU A 184 -7.70 35.74 15.12
CA GLU A 184 -8.43 35.81 13.86
C GLU A 184 -9.34 34.57 13.73
N SER A 185 -10.63 34.79 13.46
CA SER A 185 -11.54 33.66 13.25
C SER A 185 -11.11 32.87 12.00
N PRO A 186 -10.83 31.56 12.09
CA PRO A 186 -10.47 30.77 10.92
C PRO A 186 -11.62 30.67 9.90
N ARG A 187 -12.86 30.98 10.31
CA ARG A 187 -14.04 31.04 9.45
C ARG A 187 -14.17 32.34 8.67
N SER A 188 -13.44 33.40 9.05
CA SER A 188 -13.52 34.72 8.39
C SER A 188 -13.10 34.72 6.93
N LYS A 189 -12.34 33.70 6.50
CA LYS A 189 -11.88 33.50 5.11
C LYS A 189 -12.48 32.26 4.46
N ALA A 190 -13.38 31.55 5.15
CA ALA A 190 -13.92 30.28 4.68
C ALA A 190 -15.19 30.44 3.82
N TRP A 191 -15.90 31.56 3.99
CA TRP A 191 -17.06 32.05 3.23
C TRP A 191 -17.27 33.53 3.57
#